data_AF-W1WI95-F1
#
_entry.id   AF-W1WI95-F1
#
_cell.length_a   1.000
_cell.length_b   1.000
_cell.length_c   1.000
_cell.angle_alpha   90.00
_cell.angle_beta   90.00
_cell.angle_gamma   90.00
#
_symmetry.space_group_name_H-M   'P 1'
#
loop_
_entity.id
_entity.type
_entity.pdbx_description
1 polymer ?
#
loop_
_entity_poly.entity_id
_entity_poly.type
_entity_poly.pdbx_seq_one_letter_code
_entity_poly.pdbx_strand_id
1 'polypeptide(L)'
;TNLFQMSKRHGATSVEQYKQLGYLPEALVNFLALLGWAPEGEEEFFTQDELIQAFSMDRVAKNPAVFDIDKLNHINFHYMKNLSDEELFHLCLPHLKEVGLAPDSLNQADIDWLTLLCSTFRDHISYGAQIKDHVGMFMGETVFLEEGHEEELRAVLNEETAG
;
A
#
# COMPACT_ATOMS: atom_id res chain seq x y z
N THR A 1 -23.80 -0.34 -19.60
CA THR A 1 -24.51 -0.09 -18.33
C THR A 1 -24.00 -1.06 -17.28
N ASN A 2 -23.12 -0.59 -16.39
CA ASN A 2 -22.80 -1.25 -15.12
C ASN A 2 -22.21 -0.17 -14.20
N LEU A 3 -23.11 0.65 -13.64
CA LEU A 3 -22.81 1.47 -12.47
C LEU A 3 -22.69 0.47 -11.31
N PHE A 4 -21.46 0.23 -10.85
CA PHE A 4 -21.21 -0.54 -9.63
C PHE A 4 -21.86 0.20 -8.47
N GLN A 5 -23.09 -0.21 -8.18
CA GLN A 5 -23.84 0.21 -7.01
C GLN A 5 -23.07 -0.31 -5.79
N MET A 6 -22.39 0.58 -5.07
CA MET A 6 -21.79 0.31 -3.76
C MET A 6 -22.91 -0.13 -2.78
N SER A 7 -23.21 -1.43 -2.78
CA SER A 7 -24.21 -2.01 -1.88
C SER A 7 -23.60 -2.15 -0.48
N LYS A 8 -24.43 -1.79 0.51
CA LYS A 8 -24.16 -1.58 1.94
C LYS A 8 -23.48 -2.73 2.71
N ARG A 9 -23.04 -3.79 2.05
CA ARG A 9 -22.37 -4.96 2.65
C ARG A 9 -20.89 -5.06 2.30
N HIS A 10 -20.41 -4.30 1.30
CA HIS A 10 -19.00 -4.27 0.92
C HIS A 10 -18.23 -3.10 1.56
N GLY A 11 -18.90 -2.04 2.02
CA GLY A 11 -18.23 -0.82 2.52
C GLY A 11 -17.40 -1.03 3.80
N ALA A 12 -17.93 -1.73 4.79
CA ALA A 12 -17.18 -2.08 6.01
C ALA A 12 -16.05 -3.08 5.70
N THR A 13 -16.31 -4.04 4.81
CA THR A 13 -15.31 -4.99 4.32
C THR A 13 -14.20 -4.29 3.54
N SER A 14 -14.51 -3.25 2.75
CA SER A 14 -13.52 -2.50 1.97
C SER A 14 -12.69 -1.56 2.84
N VAL A 15 -13.28 -0.88 3.83
CA VAL A 15 -12.52 -0.02 4.75
C VAL A 15 -11.53 -0.84 5.58
N GLU A 16 -11.97 -2.01 6.08
CA GLU A 16 -11.08 -2.92 6.80
C GLU A 16 -9.96 -3.45 5.89
N GLN A 17 -10.25 -3.77 4.62
CA GLN A 17 -9.24 -4.15 3.64
C GLN A 17 -8.21 -3.04 3.38
N TYR A 18 -8.65 -1.79 3.20
CA TYR A 18 -7.72 -0.67 3.01
C TYR A 18 -6.85 -0.45 4.26
N LYS A 19 -7.43 -0.58 5.45
CA LYS A 19 -6.65 -0.55 6.69
C LYS A 19 -5.62 -1.67 6.74
N GLN A 20 -6.00 -2.90 6.38
CA GLN A 20 -5.10 -4.05 6.32
C GLN A 20 -3.98 -3.88 5.30
N LEU A 21 -4.24 -3.20 4.18
CA LEU A 21 -3.23 -2.87 3.17
C LEU A 21 -2.30 -1.72 3.60
N GLY A 22 -2.58 -1.05 4.72
CA GLY A 22 -1.79 0.08 5.20
C GLY A 22 -2.11 1.39 4.48
N TYR A 23 -3.38 1.64 4.15
CA TYR A 23 -3.85 2.99 3.78
C TYR A 23 -4.05 3.84 5.03
N LEU A 24 -3.75 5.14 4.91
CA LEU A 24 -3.89 6.09 6.01
C LEU A 24 -5.35 6.55 6.14
N PRO A 25 -5.88 6.64 7.36
CA PRO A 25 -7.27 7.04 7.57
C PRO A 25 -7.55 8.45 7.07
N GLU A 26 -6.60 9.38 7.20
CA GLU A 26 -6.70 10.77 6.73
C GLU A 26 -6.84 10.83 5.20
N ALA A 27 -6.04 10.03 4.49
CA ALA A 27 -6.10 9.94 3.04
C ALA A 27 -7.43 9.36 2.55
N LEU A 28 -7.94 8.32 3.24
CA LEU A 28 -9.26 7.77 2.95
C LEU A 28 -10.36 8.82 3.16
N VAL A 29 -10.30 9.60 4.24
CA VAL A 29 -11.27 10.68 4.50
C VAL A 29 -11.20 11.75 3.40
N ASN A 30 -10.01 12.21 3.02
CA ASN A 30 -9.83 13.16 1.92
C ASN A 30 -10.38 12.61 0.60
N PHE A 31 -10.03 11.38 0.24
CA PHE A 31 -10.51 10.76 -0.99
C PHE A 31 -12.04 10.63 -0.99
N LEU A 32 -12.63 10.12 0.09
CA LEU A 32 -14.08 9.98 0.21
C LEU A 32 -14.81 11.32 0.20
N ALA A 33 -14.22 12.38 0.74
CA ALA A 33 -14.78 13.72 0.66
C ALA A 33 -14.83 14.21 -0.79
N LEU A 34 -13.78 13.96 -1.59
CA LEU A 34 -13.75 14.31 -3.02
C LEU A 34 -14.69 13.43 -3.88
N LEU A 35 -15.19 12.31 -3.35
CA LEU A 35 -16.21 11.49 -4.02
C LEU A 35 -17.57 12.18 -3.98
N GLY A 36 -17.80 13.04 -4.97
CA GLY A 36 -19.09 13.70 -5.17
C GLY A 36 -19.17 15.09 -4.55
N TRP A 37 -18.07 15.62 -4.00
CA TRP A 37 -17.93 17.04 -3.66
C TRP A 37 -16.67 17.60 -4.32
N ALA A 38 -16.74 18.84 -4.79
CA ALA A 38 -15.62 19.53 -5.42
C ALA A 38 -15.22 20.78 -4.61
N PRO A 39 -13.92 20.95 -4.23
CA PRO A 39 -13.41 22.10 -3.49
C PRO A 39 -13.23 23.34 -4.37
N GLU A 40 -13.10 24.53 -3.75
CA GLU A 40 -13.00 25.81 -4.48
C GLU A 40 -11.61 25.90 -5.10
N GLY A 41 -11.53 25.64 -6.41
CA GLY A 41 -10.26 25.57 -7.13
C GLY A 41 -9.86 24.13 -7.47
N GLU A 42 -8.56 23.88 -7.45
CA GLU A 42 -7.91 22.62 -7.84
C GLU A 42 -7.21 21.93 -6.67
N GLU A 43 -7.51 22.33 -5.43
CA GLU A 43 -6.94 21.70 -4.23
C GLU A 43 -7.47 20.28 -4.07
N GLU A 44 -6.59 19.33 -3.78
CA GLU A 44 -6.96 17.91 -3.68
C GLU A 44 -6.44 17.25 -2.40
N PHE A 45 -5.57 17.94 -1.65
CA PHE A 45 -5.02 17.47 -0.39
C PHE A 45 -5.51 18.32 0.76
N PHE A 46 -6.10 17.68 1.76
CA PHE A 46 -6.72 18.38 2.88
C PHE A 46 -6.46 17.66 4.20
N THR A 47 -6.02 18.39 5.20
CA THR A 47 -6.20 17.95 6.58
C THR A 47 -7.70 17.85 6.91
N GLN A 48 -8.03 17.12 7.98
CA GLN A 48 -9.40 17.02 8.44
C GLN A 48 -10.01 18.40 8.76
N ASP A 49 -9.22 19.31 9.34
CA ASP A 49 -9.67 20.66 9.67
C ASP A 49 -9.92 21.50 8.42
N GLU A 50 -9.05 21.40 7.40
CA GLU A 50 -9.24 22.09 6.12
C GLU A 50 -10.49 21.57 5.38
N LEU A 51 -10.74 20.26 5.40
CA LEU A 51 -12.00 19.70 4.88
C LEU A 51 -13.22 20.29 5.59
N ILE A 52 -13.21 20.35 6.91
CA ILE A 52 -14.32 20.87 7.70
C ILE A 52 -14.59 22.34 7.34
N GLN A 53 -13.54 23.13 7.09
CA GLN A 53 -13.67 24.55 6.72
C GLN A 53 -14.11 24.74 5.27
N ALA A 54 -13.62 23.92 4.35
CA ALA A 54 -13.89 24.06 2.91
C ALA A 54 -15.23 23.44 2.50
N PHE A 55 -15.70 22.40 3.20
CA PHE A 55 -16.87 21.62 2.78
C PHE A 55 -18.14 22.45 2.75
N SER A 56 -18.89 22.33 1.66
CA SER A 56 -20.18 23.00 1.48
C SER A 56 -21.16 22.14 0.68
N MET A 57 -22.42 22.14 1.12
CA MET A 57 -23.47 21.34 0.48
C MET A 57 -23.78 21.80 -0.95
N ASP A 58 -23.55 23.07 -1.28
CA ASP A 58 -23.83 23.64 -2.60
C ASP A 58 -22.96 23.04 -3.72
N ARG A 59 -21.87 22.37 -3.35
CA ARG A 59 -20.88 21.80 -4.29
C ARG A 59 -20.85 20.29 -4.30
N VAL A 60 -21.85 19.68 -3.68
CA VAL A 60 -22.11 18.24 -3.78
C VAL A 60 -22.80 17.95 -5.10
N ALA A 61 -22.14 17.16 -5.96
CA ALA A 61 -22.66 16.72 -7.24
C ALA A 61 -23.79 15.68 -7.08
N LYS A 62 -24.80 15.75 -7.95
CA LYS A 62 -25.91 14.79 -7.99
C LYS A 62 -25.58 13.51 -8.78
N ASN A 63 -24.46 13.51 -9.50
CA ASN A 63 -24.03 12.38 -10.30
C ASN A 63 -23.42 11.29 -9.41
N PRO A 64 -23.55 10.01 -9.78
CA PRO A 64 -22.90 8.93 -9.04
C PRO A 64 -21.38 9.14 -9.03
N ALA A 65 -20.79 9.14 -7.84
CA ALA A 65 -19.35 9.17 -7.69
C ALA A 65 -18.75 7.85 -8.22
N VAL A 66 -17.67 7.97 -9.00
CA VAL A 66 -16.90 6.82 -9.47
C VAL A 66 -15.73 6.63 -8.51
N PHE A 67 -15.61 5.42 -7.98
CA PHE A 67 -14.46 5.06 -7.15
C PHE A 67 -13.25 4.82 -8.05
N ASP A 68 -12.22 5.65 -7.89
CA ASP A 68 -10.97 5.58 -8.64
C ASP A 68 -9.83 5.19 -7.70
N ILE A 69 -9.26 4.01 -7.90
CA ILE A 69 -8.18 3.47 -7.06
C ILE A 69 -6.86 4.21 -7.27
N ASP A 70 -6.59 4.67 -8.49
CA ASP A 70 -5.36 5.41 -8.82
C ASP A 70 -5.41 6.78 -8.14
N LYS A 71 -6.60 7.39 -8.07
CA LYS A 71 -6.80 8.63 -7.31
C LYS A 71 -6.59 8.42 -5.81
N LEU A 72 -7.13 7.33 -5.24
CA LEU A 72 -6.89 7.00 -3.83
C LEU A 72 -5.40 6.77 -3.56
N ASN A 73 -4.70 6.04 -4.44
CA ASN A 73 -3.25 5.80 -4.32
C ASN A 73 -2.45 7.10 -4.39
N HIS A 74 -2.83 8.01 -5.28
CA HIS A 74 -2.22 9.33 -5.40
C HIS A 74 -2.39 10.16 -4.12
N ILE A 75 -3.61 10.20 -3.58
CA ILE A 75 -3.89 10.88 -2.31
C ILE A 75 -3.10 10.22 -1.18
N ASN A 76 -3.19 8.91 -1.01
CA ASN A 76 -2.49 8.22 0.08
C ASN A 76 -0.98 8.39 -0.01
N PHE A 77 -0.40 8.39 -1.21
CA PHE A 77 1.02 8.67 -1.43
C PHE A 77 1.44 10.03 -0.88
N HIS A 78 0.62 11.07 -1.05
CA HIS A 78 0.90 12.38 -0.47
C HIS A 78 1.02 12.31 1.06
N TYR A 79 0.08 11.63 1.73
CA TYR A 79 0.13 11.46 3.20
C TYR A 79 1.30 10.57 3.64
N MET A 80 1.58 9.49 2.91
CA MET A 80 2.70 8.58 3.17
C MET A 80 4.03 9.32 3.23
N LYS A 81 4.24 10.31 2.36
CA LYS A 81 5.46 11.13 2.38
C LYS A 81 5.64 11.95 3.64
N ASN A 82 4.56 12.28 4.34
CA ASN A 82 4.57 13.10 5.55
C ASN A 82 4.75 12.30 6.84
N LEU A 83 4.70 10.96 6.78
CA LEU A 83 4.96 10.09 7.93
C LEU A 83 6.39 10.25 8.43
N SER A 84 6.63 10.10 9.73
CA SER A 84 7.98 9.82 10.24
C SER A 84 8.48 8.47 9.73
N ASP A 85 9.79 8.25 9.76
CA ASP A 85 10.37 6.94 9.40
C ASP A 85 9.86 5.81 10.32
N GLU A 86 9.63 6.12 11.60
CA GLU A 86 9.06 5.18 12.58
C GLU A 86 7.61 4.79 12.22
N GLU A 87 6.76 5.76 11.89
CA GLU A 87 5.39 5.48 11.45
C GLU A 87 5.36 4.66 10.16
N LEU A 88 6.22 5.00 9.19
CA LEU A 88 6.34 4.26 7.94
C LEU A 88 6.80 2.82 8.18
N PHE A 89 7.80 2.63 9.05
CA PHE A 89 8.26 1.32 9.49
C PHE A 89 7.12 0.49 10.09
N HIS A 90 6.37 1.05 11.04
CA HIS A 90 5.26 0.35 11.68
C HIS A 90 4.14 -0.01 10.70
N LEU A 91 3.89 0.85 9.71
CA LEU A 91 2.91 0.60 8.65
C LEU A 91 3.34 -0.54 7.73
N CYS A 92 4.64 -0.67 7.43
CA CYS A 92 5.18 -1.70 6.54
C CYS A 92 5.46 -3.03 7.26
N LEU A 93 5.75 -2.99 8.57
CA LEU A 93 6.22 -4.14 9.35
C LEU A 93 5.35 -5.41 9.20
N PRO A 94 4.00 -5.37 9.26
CA PRO A 94 3.19 -6.56 9.07
C PRO A 94 3.46 -7.25 7.73
N HIS A 95 3.67 -6.46 6.68
CA HIS A 95 3.91 -6.95 5.32
C HIS A 95 5.34 -7.46 5.13
N LEU A 96 6.31 -6.87 5.82
CA LEU A 96 7.68 -7.37 5.86
C LEU A 96 7.77 -8.71 6.61
N LYS A 97 6.95 -8.92 7.64
CA LYS A 97 6.80 -10.22 8.32
C LYS A 97 6.14 -11.26 7.41
N GLU A 98 5.09 -10.90 6.67
CA GLU A 98 4.41 -11.80 5.73
C GLU A 98 5.36 -12.40 4.69
N VAL A 99 6.30 -11.61 4.19
CA VAL A 99 7.30 -12.07 3.22
C VAL A 99 8.54 -12.69 3.88
N GLY A 100 8.61 -12.73 5.20
CA GLY A 100 9.75 -13.32 5.93
C GLY A 100 11.01 -12.45 5.97
N LEU A 101 10.91 -11.16 5.65
CA LEU A 101 12.04 -10.22 5.73
C LEU A 101 12.24 -9.68 7.16
N ALA A 102 11.17 -9.61 7.95
CA ALA A 102 11.21 -9.21 9.35
C ALA A 102 10.95 -10.41 10.28
N PRO A 103 11.81 -10.66 11.30
CA PRO A 103 11.57 -11.73 12.27
C PRO A 103 10.40 -11.41 13.21
N ASP A 104 9.86 -12.43 13.88
CA ASP A 104 8.76 -12.26 14.83
C ASP A 104 9.14 -11.37 16.02
N SER A 105 10.37 -11.53 16.51
CA SER A 105 10.97 -10.72 17.57
C SER A 105 12.07 -9.85 16.98
N LEU A 106 11.94 -8.54 17.16
CA LEU A 106 12.88 -7.54 16.66
C LEU A 106 13.81 -7.08 17.77
N ASN A 107 15.10 -7.05 17.48
CA ASN A 107 16.08 -6.30 18.26
C ASN A 107 16.28 -4.88 17.66
N GLN A 108 17.08 -4.03 18.32
CA GLN A 108 17.29 -2.65 17.86
C GLN A 108 17.93 -2.58 16.47
N ALA A 109 18.88 -3.46 16.14
CA ALA A 109 19.52 -3.47 14.83
C ALA A 109 18.52 -3.87 13.72
N ASP A 110 17.60 -4.79 14.01
CA ASP A 110 16.52 -5.13 13.07
C ASP A 110 15.61 -3.92 12.82
N ILE A 111 15.23 -3.20 13.87
CA ILE A 111 14.40 -1.98 13.78
C ILE A 111 15.11 -0.92 12.95
N ASP A 112 16.39 -0.64 13.23
CA ASP A 112 17.15 0.39 12.54
C ASP A 112 17.30 0.06 11.04
N TRP A 113 17.60 -1.20 10.71
CA TRP A 113 17.74 -1.65 9.32
C TRP A 113 16.41 -1.64 8.56
N LEU A 114 15.33 -2.17 9.16
CA LEU A 114 14.00 -2.18 8.54
C LEU A 114 13.45 -0.75 8.36
N THR A 115 13.74 0.15 9.30
CA THR A 115 13.38 1.57 9.18
C THR A 115 14.07 2.22 7.99
N LEU A 116 15.38 1.99 7.84
CA LEU A 116 16.15 2.47 6.69
C LEU A 116 15.65 1.87 5.36
N LEU A 117 15.31 0.58 5.35
CA LEU A 117 14.73 -0.09 4.19
C LEU A 117 13.41 0.57 3.77
N CYS A 118 12.50 0.78 4.73
CA CYS A 118 11.21 1.41 4.46
C CYS A 118 11.37 2.85 3.95
N SER A 119 12.23 3.65 4.58
CA SER A 119 12.46 5.04 4.17
C SER A 119 13.06 5.16 2.77
N THR A 120 13.90 4.19 2.36
CA THR A 120 14.45 4.11 1.00
C THR A 120 13.34 3.99 -0.07
N PHE A 121 12.25 3.28 0.23
CA PHE A 121 11.14 3.06 -0.70
C PHE A 121 9.97 4.03 -0.51
N ARG A 122 10.07 5.01 0.40
CA ARG A 122 9.01 6.00 0.69
C ARG A 122 8.44 6.64 -0.57
N ASP A 123 9.29 7.01 -1.53
CA ASP A 123 8.87 7.66 -2.78
C ASP A 123 8.33 6.68 -3.84
N HIS A 124 8.23 5.39 -3.52
CA HIS A 124 7.82 4.32 -4.42
C HIS A 124 6.61 3.52 -3.93
N ILE A 125 6.08 3.82 -2.73
CA ILE A 125 4.93 3.13 -2.15
C ILE A 125 3.81 4.11 -1.81
N SER A 126 2.61 3.78 -2.26
CA SER A 126 1.38 4.49 -1.97
C SER A 126 0.67 3.96 -0.73
N TYR A 127 0.97 2.76 -0.23
CA TYR A 127 0.39 2.14 0.98
C TYR A 127 1.34 1.07 1.55
N GLY A 128 1.15 0.69 2.81
CA GLY A 128 2.05 -0.21 3.53
C GLY A 128 2.36 -1.54 2.81
N ALA A 129 1.35 -2.23 2.29
CA ALA A 129 1.52 -3.53 1.64
C ALA A 129 2.32 -3.48 0.33
N GLN A 130 2.41 -2.32 -0.32
CA GLN A 130 3.14 -2.15 -1.58
C GLN A 130 4.66 -2.30 -1.42
N ILE A 131 5.18 -2.21 -0.18
CA ILE A 131 6.59 -2.46 0.11
C ILE A 131 7.06 -3.84 -0.41
N LYS A 132 6.16 -4.83 -0.45
CA LYS A 132 6.44 -6.19 -0.92
C LYS A 132 6.90 -6.24 -2.37
N ASP A 133 6.47 -5.27 -3.18
CA ASP A 133 6.83 -5.18 -4.60
C ASP A 133 8.29 -4.75 -4.80
N HIS A 134 8.91 -4.17 -3.78
CA HIS A 134 10.25 -3.54 -3.87
C HIS A 134 11.33 -4.30 -3.12
N VAL A 135 10.97 -5.09 -2.10
CA VAL A 135 11.95 -5.72 -1.21
C VAL A 135 12.46 -7.08 -1.68
N GLY A 136 11.97 -7.58 -2.82
CA GLY A 136 12.33 -8.90 -3.36
C GLY A 136 13.84 -9.15 -3.49
N MET A 137 14.63 -8.11 -3.79
CA MET A 137 16.09 -8.25 -3.93
C MET A 137 16.83 -8.48 -2.60
N PHE A 138 16.21 -8.15 -1.46
CA PHE A 138 16.79 -8.38 -0.12
C PHE A 138 16.43 -9.76 0.43
N MET A 139 15.51 -10.46 -0.23
CA MET A 139 15.14 -11.84 0.05
C MET A 139 16.19 -12.74 -0.58
N GLY A 140 17.38 -12.82 0.02
CA GLY A 140 18.51 -13.58 -0.51
C GLY A 140 18.11 -15.03 -0.85
N GLU A 141 18.41 -15.46 -2.08
CA GLU A 141 18.33 -16.85 -2.56
C GLU A 141 17.15 -17.70 -2.05
N THR A 142 15.94 -17.17 -2.15
CA THR A 142 14.79 -18.03 -2.45
C THR A 142 14.28 -17.65 -3.83
N VAL A 143 15.06 -18.07 -4.84
CA VAL A 143 14.45 -18.50 -6.09
C VAL A 143 13.43 -19.55 -5.67
N PHE A 144 12.15 -19.18 -5.65
CA PHE A 144 11.09 -20.17 -5.68
C PHE A 144 11.30 -20.89 -7.01
N LEU A 145 12.00 -22.03 -6.99
CA LEU A 145 11.83 -23.02 -8.04
C LEU A 145 10.33 -23.29 -8.03
N GLU A 146 9.62 -22.90 -9.09
CA GLU A 146 8.27 -23.38 -9.32
C GLU A 146 8.32 -24.91 -9.09
N GLU A 147 7.47 -25.42 -8.20
CA GLU A 147 7.33 -26.86 -7.96
C GLU A 147 7.03 -27.50 -9.33
N GLY A 148 8.05 -28.07 -9.97
CA GLY A 148 7.95 -28.56 -11.35
C GLY A 148 9.29 -28.78 -12.07
N HIS A 149 10.37 -28.10 -11.69
CA HIS A 149 11.66 -28.20 -12.40
C HIS A 149 12.75 -29.02 -11.68
N GLU A 150 12.37 -29.94 -10.78
CA GLU A 150 13.34 -30.86 -10.14
C GLU A 150 14.00 -31.81 -11.16
N GLU A 151 13.36 -32.13 -12.27
CA GLU A 151 13.94 -33.01 -13.30
C GLU A 151 14.98 -32.29 -14.17
N GLU A 152 14.80 -31.01 -14.49
CA GLU A 152 15.74 -30.26 -15.33
C GLU A 152 17.06 -29.96 -14.60
N LEU A 153 17.01 -29.67 -13.30
CA LEU A 153 18.21 -29.46 -12.47
C LEU A 153 19.05 -30.74 -12.29
N ARG A 154 18.41 -31.92 -12.26
CA ARG A 154 19.13 -33.21 -12.19
C ARG A 154 19.81 -33.57 -13.51
N ALA A 155 19.33 -33.07 -14.65
CA ALA A 155 19.97 -33.29 -15.94
C ALA A 155 21.28 -32.49 -16.05
N VAL A 156 21.26 -31.21 -15.67
CA VAL A 156 22.43 -30.33 -15.74
C VAL A 156 23.54 -30.76 -14.77
N LEU A 157 23.19 -31.21 -13.56
CA LEU A 157 24.17 -31.67 -12.56
C LEU A 157 24.84 -33.02 -12.93
N ASN A 158 24.19 -33.85 -13.76
CA ASN A 158 24.77 -35.12 -14.21
C ASN A 158 25.66 -34.96 -15.45
N GLU A 159 25.48 -33.90 -16.26
CA GLU A 159 26.37 -33.64 -17.39
C GLU A 159 27.73 -33.06 -16.98
N GLU A 160 27.80 -32.32 -15.86
CA GLU A 160 29.09 -31.80 -15.35
C GLU A 160 29.92 -32.82 -14.55
N THR A 161 29.37 -33.99 -14.22
CA THR A 161 30.12 -35.07 -13.54
C THR A 161 30.61 -36.17 -14.50
N ALA A 162 30.35 -36.02 -15.81
CA ALA A 162 30.75 -36.98 -16.85
C ALA A 162 31.74 -36.42 -17.89
N GLY A 163 32.43 -35.31 -17.57
CA GLY A 163 33.51 -34.72 -18.37
C GLY A 163 34.89 -34.92 -17.75
#